data_AF-A0A2U3JXM6-F1
#
_entry.id   AF-A0A2U3JXM6-F1
#
_cell.length_a   1.000
_cell.length_b   1.000
_cell.length_c   1.000
_cell.angle_alpha   90.00
_cell.angle_beta   90.00
_cell.angle_gamma   90.00
#
_symmetry.space_group_name_H-M   'P 1'
#
loop_
_entity.id
_entity.type
_entity.pdbx_description
1 polymer ?
#
loop_
_entity_poly.entity_id
_entity_poly.type
_entity_poly.pdbx_seq_one_letter_code
_entity_poly.pdbx_strand_id
1 'polypeptide(L)'
;MAAMEQTPLPESLLYDKKSVPSFLNRLKSIALTASDLPCQEVYVMDSGMAAILGASLDFQLRGRKRFIVLDIATSHTVCAAIEDNEIAGLVEYHTRDLSLEKLESLLVDLAEGKLLHRQVLAEGGHGAYIRKAIGFDAVEAIVATGPKRRLVENSKLPVMFGAPLGDNMMTGTAGLLEAIKRRKGLEFSPYL
;
A
#
# COMPACT_ATOMS: atom_id res chain seq x y z
N MET A 1 -6.48 -5.62 8.82
CA MET A 1 -5.42 -6.65 8.84
C MET A 1 -5.94 -8.08 8.80
N ALA A 2 -7.04 -8.44 9.50
CA ALA A 2 -7.59 -9.81 9.48
C ALA A 2 -7.92 -10.40 8.08
N ALA A 3 -8.36 -9.58 7.11
CA ALA A 3 -8.60 -10.04 5.75
C ALA A 3 -7.33 -10.54 5.03
N MET A 4 -6.15 -10.02 5.41
CA MET A 4 -4.87 -10.39 4.78
C MET A 4 -4.36 -11.77 5.22
N GLU A 5 -4.88 -12.34 6.31
CA GLU A 5 -4.53 -13.71 6.74
C GLU A 5 -5.05 -14.77 5.77
N GLN A 6 -6.19 -14.50 5.12
CA GLN A 6 -6.82 -15.42 4.17
C GLN A 6 -6.35 -15.18 2.74
N THR A 7 -6.11 -13.92 2.37
CA THR A 7 -5.66 -13.54 1.03
C THR A 7 -4.68 -12.38 1.14
N PRO A 8 -3.36 -12.62 1.06
CA PRO A 8 -2.36 -11.59 1.33
C PRO A 8 -2.11 -10.69 0.11
N LEU A 9 -3.15 -10.39 -0.66
CA LEU A 9 -3.10 -9.52 -1.82
C LEU A 9 -3.66 -8.14 -1.45
N PRO A 10 -3.04 -7.03 -1.89
CA PRO A 10 -3.58 -5.69 -1.63
C PRO A 10 -5.05 -5.52 -2.05
N GLU A 11 -5.43 -6.08 -3.20
CA GLU A 11 -6.78 -6.02 -3.76
C GLU A 11 -7.86 -6.77 -2.94
N SER A 12 -7.47 -7.53 -1.91
CA SER A 12 -8.41 -8.20 -1.00
C SER A 12 -9.31 -7.22 -0.23
N LEU A 13 -8.90 -5.94 -0.12
CA LEU A 13 -9.70 -4.88 0.48
C LEU A 13 -10.49 -4.05 -0.54
N LEU A 14 -10.70 -4.57 -1.75
CA LEU A 14 -11.65 -4.01 -2.72
C LEU A 14 -13.05 -4.57 -2.47
N TYR A 15 -14.02 -3.68 -2.29
CA TYR A 15 -15.41 -4.05 -2.03
C TYR A 15 -16.33 -3.42 -3.07
N ASP A 16 -17.36 -4.18 -3.46
CA ASP A 16 -18.55 -3.56 -4.05
C ASP A 16 -19.42 -2.98 -2.93
N LYS A 17 -20.35 -2.10 -3.29
CA LYS A 17 -21.27 -1.46 -2.34
C LYS A 17 -21.93 -2.43 -1.35
N LYS A 18 -22.32 -3.62 -1.80
CA LYS A 18 -23.07 -4.59 -0.99
C LYS A 18 -22.16 -5.43 -0.11
N SER A 19 -20.87 -5.53 -0.45
CA SER A 19 -19.89 -6.37 0.24
C SER A 19 -19.05 -5.64 1.29
N VAL A 20 -19.24 -4.33 1.50
CA VAL A 20 -18.46 -3.57 2.49
C VAL A 20 -18.75 -4.08 3.92
N PRO A 21 -17.73 -4.56 4.66
CA PRO A 21 -17.91 -5.03 6.03
C PRO A 21 -18.49 -3.96 6.95
N SER A 22 -19.39 -4.35 7.87
CA SER A 22 -20.12 -3.42 8.74
C SER A 22 -19.21 -2.61 9.67
N PHE A 23 -18.04 -3.12 10.04
CA PHE A 23 -17.09 -2.41 10.89
C PHE A 23 -16.29 -1.31 10.15
N LEU A 24 -16.32 -1.28 8.80
CA LEU A 24 -15.68 -0.25 7.99
C LEU A 24 -16.63 0.92 7.73
N ASN A 25 -17.07 1.58 8.81
CA ASN A 25 -18.11 2.62 8.77
C ASN A 25 -17.83 3.73 7.73
N ARG A 26 -16.58 4.24 7.68
CA ARG A 26 -16.20 5.30 6.72
C ARG A 26 -16.32 4.82 5.27
N LEU A 27 -15.81 3.63 4.98
CA LEU A 27 -15.85 3.05 3.64
C LEU A 27 -17.29 2.77 3.20
N LYS A 28 -18.13 2.31 4.13
CA LYS A 28 -19.56 2.10 3.90
C LYS A 28 -20.29 3.41 3.57
N SER A 29 -20.00 4.48 4.30
CA SER A 29 -20.57 5.80 4.00
C SER A 29 -20.16 6.29 2.61
N ILE A 30 -18.88 6.13 2.24
CA ILE A 30 -18.38 6.50 0.90
C ILE A 30 -19.11 5.69 -0.18
N ALA A 31 -19.27 4.37 -0.01
CA ALA A 31 -19.97 3.53 -0.97
C ALA A 31 -21.44 3.93 -1.16
N LEU A 32 -22.11 4.34 -0.08
CA LEU A 32 -23.48 4.83 -0.13
C LEU A 32 -23.56 6.14 -0.91
N THR A 33 -22.74 7.13 -0.57
CA THR A 33 -22.73 8.43 -1.27
C THR A 33 -22.31 8.31 -2.73
N ALA A 34 -21.32 7.47 -3.05
CA ALA A 34 -20.91 7.24 -4.43
C ALA A 34 -22.00 6.57 -5.29
N SER A 35 -22.99 5.93 -4.67
CA SER A 35 -24.13 5.34 -5.38
C SER A 35 -25.10 6.37 -5.96
N ASP A 36 -25.02 7.62 -5.51
CA ASP A 36 -25.83 8.70 -6.04
C ASP A 36 -25.24 9.24 -7.38
N LEU A 37 -24.03 8.82 -7.73
CA LEU A 37 -23.41 9.13 -9.02
C LEU A 37 -24.05 8.30 -10.15
N PRO A 38 -24.18 8.86 -11.37
CA PRO A 38 -24.74 8.15 -12.51
C PRO A 38 -23.75 7.08 -13.03
N CYS A 39 -23.68 5.95 -12.33
CA CYS A 39 -22.79 4.83 -12.62
C CYS A 39 -23.52 3.49 -12.46
N GLN A 40 -23.07 2.46 -13.19
CA GLN A 40 -23.66 1.12 -13.10
C GLN A 40 -23.16 0.35 -11.88
N GLU A 41 -21.90 0.58 -11.48
CA GLU A 41 -21.23 -0.13 -10.41
C GLU A 41 -20.39 0.84 -9.57
N VAL A 42 -20.36 0.58 -8.26
CA VAL A 42 -19.55 1.32 -7.30
C VAL A 42 -18.59 0.37 -6.63
N TYR A 43 -17.31 0.72 -6.70
CA TYR A 43 -16.22 0.04 -6.01
C TYR A 43 -15.55 1.00 -5.04
N VAL A 44 -15.25 0.49 -3.84
CA VAL A 44 -14.54 1.22 -2.80
C VAL A 44 -13.43 0.35 -2.24
N MET A 45 -12.33 0.96 -1.83
CA MET A 45 -11.15 0.26 -1.33
C MET A 45 -10.53 1.01 -0.17
N ASP A 46 -9.85 0.29 0.71
CA ASP A 46 -8.94 0.89 1.68
C ASP A 46 -7.87 1.72 0.96
N SER A 47 -7.70 2.98 1.36
CA SER A 47 -6.81 3.91 0.66
C SER A 47 -5.34 3.51 0.78
N GLY A 48 -4.93 2.96 1.92
CA GLY A 48 -3.57 2.48 2.13
C GLY A 48 -3.27 1.31 1.21
N MET A 49 -4.16 0.32 1.14
CA MET A 49 -3.98 -0.82 0.23
C MET A 49 -4.05 -0.41 -1.25
N ALA A 50 -4.92 0.53 -1.60
CA ALA A 50 -4.96 1.08 -2.94
C ALA A 50 -3.64 1.77 -3.29
N ALA A 51 -3.05 2.53 -2.37
CA ALA A 51 -1.74 3.14 -2.58
C ALA A 51 -0.60 2.11 -2.69
N ILE A 52 -0.60 1.08 -1.85
CA ILE A 52 0.39 -0.02 -1.93
C ILE A 52 0.29 -0.77 -3.25
N LEU A 53 -0.92 -1.13 -3.68
CA LEU A 53 -1.14 -1.78 -4.98
C LEU A 53 -0.68 -0.86 -6.12
N GLY A 54 -1.06 0.41 -6.08
CA GLY A 54 -0.65 1.39 -7.08
C GLY A 54 0.86 1.56 -7.16
N ALA A 55 1.53 1.70 -6.02
CA ALA A 55 2.98 1.83 -5.95
C ALA A 55 3.68 0.59 -6.50
N SER A 56 3.11 -0.61 -6.29
CA SER A 56 3.63 -1.87 -6.85
C SER A 56 3.58 -1.95 -8.38
N LEU A 57 2.80 -1.08 -9.04
CA LEU A 57 2.72 -0.99 -10.50
C LEU A 57 3.82 -0.12 -11.12
N ASP A 58 4.62 0.57 -10.30
CA ASP A 58 5.65 1.47 -10.80
C ASP A 58 6.61 0.73 -11.77
N PHE A 59 6.98 1.41 -12.86
CA PHE A 59 7.81 0.80 -13.91
C PHE A 59 9.16 0.30 -13.37
N GLN A 60 9.67 0.93 -12.31
CA GLN A 60 10.93 0.54 -11.67
C GLN A 60 10.81 -0.85 -11.03
N LEU A 61 9.60 -1.33 -10.69
CA LEU A 61 9.38 -2.63 -10.07
C LEU A 61 9.14 -3.75 -11.08
N ARG A 62 9.11 -3.45 -12.38
CA ARG A 62 8.83 -4.44 -13.42
C ARG A 62 9.86 -5.58 -13.40
N GLY A 63 9.36 -6.81 -13.26
CA GLY A 63 10.18 -8.03 -13.26
C GLY A 63 10.87 -8.34 -11.91
N ARG A 64 10.72 -7.47 -10.91
CA ARG A 64 11.21 -7.70 -9.55
C ARG A 64 10.19 -8.51 -8.76
N LYS A 65 10.67 -9.42 -7.91
CA LYS A 65 9.83 -10.29 -7.09
C LYS A 65 9.73 -9.80 -5.66
N ARG A 66 10.82 -9.28 -5.11
CA ARG A 66 10.96 -8.82 -3.73
C ARG A 66 11.26 -7.34 -3.70
N PHE A 67 10.32 -6.56 -3.17
CA PHE A 67 10.49 -5.11 -3.11
C PHE A 67 9.70 -4.52 -1.95
N ILE A 68 10.04 -3.29 -1.60
CA ILE A 68 9.31 -2.50 -0.63
C ILE A 68 8.69 -1.30 -1.35
N VAL A 69 7.42 -1.06 -1.06
CA VAL A 69 6.73 0.17 -1.50
C VAL A 69 6.29 0.97 -0.29
N LEU A 70 6.36 2.29 -0.42
CA LEU A 70 5.87 3.22 0.59
C LEU A 70 4.95 4.24 -0.08
N ASP A 71 3.82 4.52 0.54
CA ASP A 71 3.06 5.73 0.27
C ASP A 71 3.22 6.69 1.45
N ILE A 72 4.00 7.75 1.26
CA ILE A 72 4.24 8.78 2.27
C ILE A 72 3.23 9.90 2.03
N ALA A 73 2.00 9.70 2.50
CA ALA A 73 0.90 10.65 2.34
C ALA A 73 0.92 11.74 3.41
N THR A 74 -0.02 12.70 3.33
CA THR A 74 -0.07 13.83 4.26
C THR A 74 -0.37 13.39 5.70
N SER A 75 -1.31 12.48 5.89
CA SER A 75 -1.78 12.05 7.21
C SER A 75 -1.11 10.75 7.67
N HIS A 76 -1.04 9.77 6.79
CA HIS A 76 -0.52 8.44 7.07
C HIS A 76 0.57 8.04 6.10
N THR A 77 1.53 7.28 6.60
CA THR A 77 2.54 6.62 5.79
C THR A 77 2.33 5.12 5.92
N VAL A 78 2.18 4.47 4.78
CA VAL A 78 1.98 3.02 4.69
C VAL A 78 3.17 2.42 3.96
N CYS A 79 3.79 1.40 4.54
CA CYS A 79 4.91 0.68 3.94
C CYS A 79 4.56 -0.80 3.82
N ALA A 80 4.83 -1.41 2.66
CA ALA A 80 4.63 -2.84 2.45
C ALA A 80 5.88 -3.49 1.86
N ALA A 81 6.28 -4.62 2.44
CA ALA A 81 7.21 -5.57 1.83
C ALA A 81 6.39 -6.58 1.02
N ILE A 82 6.78 -6.79 -0.24
CA ILE A 82 6.06 -7.63 -1.20
C ILE A 82 7.00 -8.72 -1.72
N GLU A 83 6.50 -9.96 -1.78
CA GLU A 83 7.14 -11.08 -2.48
C GLU A 83 6.13 -11.72 -3.44
N ASP A 84 6.47 -11.80 -4.73
CA ASP A 84 5.64 -12.41 -5.79
C ASP A 84 4.18 -11.87 -5.81
N ASN A 85 4.04 -10.55 -5.66
CA ASN A 85 2.77 -9.79 -5.55
C ASN A 85 1.99 -9.95 -4.23
N GLU A 86 2.50 -10.74 -3.28
CA GLU A 86 1.86 -10.93 -1.98
C GLU A 86 2.51 -10.06 -0.89
N ILE A 87 1.72 -9.49 0.02
CA ILE A 87 2.16 -8.65 1.15
C ILE A 87 2.86 -9.49 2.22
N ALA A 88 4.18 -9.58 2.17
CA ALA A 88 4.98 -10.26 3.19
C ALA A 88 4.92 -9.54 4.55
N GLY A 89 4.84 -8.21 4.52
CA GLY A 89 4.64 -7.39 5.70
C GLY A 89 4.06 -6.02 5.35
N LEU A 90 3.38 -5.40 6.31
CA LEU A 90 2.76 -4.09 6.20
C LEU A 90 2.92 -3.33 7.53
N VAL A 91 3.17 -2.03 7.47
CA VAL A 91 3.11 -1.14 8.64
C VAL A 91 2.51 0.21 8.28
N GLU A 92 1.77 0.79 9.21
CA GLU A 92 1.17 2.11 9.06
C GLU A 92 1.46 3.00 10.27
N TYR A 93 1.89 4.23 9.99
CA TYR A 93 2.12 5.29 10.98
C TYR A 93 1.44 6.59 10.55
N HIS A 94 1.22 7.50 11.50
CA HIS A 94 0.99 8.89 11.14
C HIS A 94 2.26 9.48 10.52
N THR A 95 2.15 10.15 9.38
CA THR A 95 3.32 10.73 8.68
C THR A 95 4.06 11.74 9.56
N ARG A 96 3.33 12.51 10.37
CA ARG A 96 3.92 13.50 11.29
C ARG A 96 4.79 12.90 12.40
N ASP A 97 4.62 11.60 12.69
CA ASP A 97 5.34 10.90 13.75
C ASP A 97 6.59 10.16 13.19
N LEU A 98 6.88 10.29 11.89
CA LEU A 98 8.03 9.66 11.25
C LEU A 98 9.17 10.66 11.01
N SER A 99 10.36 10.33 11.52
CA SER A 99 11.63 10.89 11.05
C SER A 99 12.21 10.03 9.93
N LEU A 100 13.21 10.56 9.22
CA LEU A 100 13.96 9.79 8.22
C LEU A 100 14.59 8.54 8.84
N GLU A 101 15.30 8.68 9.96
CA GLU A 101 15.99 7.58 10.64
C GLU A 101 15.02 6.51 11.12
N LYS A 102 13.86 6.92 11.63
CA LYS A 102 12.81 6.00 12.04
C LYS A 102 12.28 5.23 10.83
N LEU A 103 12.04 5.92 9.71
CA LEU A 103 11.56 5.28 8.50
C LEU A 103 12.57 4.29 7.91
N GLU A 104 13.86 4.64 7.88
CA GLU A 104 14.93 3.72 7.46
C GLU A 104 14.95 2.45 8.31
N SER A 105 14.94 2.60 9.64
CA SER A 105 14.90 1.44 10.55
C SER A 105 13.64 0.61 10.34
N LEU A 106 12.49 1.25 10.15
CA LEU A 106 11.23 0.57 9.91
C LEU A 106 11.27 -0.26 8.62
N LEU A 107 11.90 0.22 7.55
CA LEU A 107 11.97 -0.52 6.29
C LEU A 107 12.84 -1.77 6.40
N VAL A 108 13.95 -1.69 7.13
CA VAL A 108 14.78 -2.86 7.44
C VAL A 108 14.00 -3.85 8.28
N ASP A 109 13.41 -3.41 9.39
CA ASP A 109 12.65 -4.29 10.29
C ASP A 109 11.41 -4.91 9.62
N LEU A 110 10.78 -4.20 8.70
CA LEU A 110 9.68 -4.68 7.88
C LEU A 110 10.12 -5.87 7.00
N ALA A 111 11.23 -5.73 6.28
CA ALA A 111 11.77 -6.79 5.42
C ALA A 111 12.26 -8.00 6.22
N GLU A 112 12.84 -7.74 7.39
CA GLU A 112 13.32 -8.74 8.33
C GLU A 112 12.21 -9.43 9.13
N GLY A 113 10.95 -8.96 9.01
CA GLY A 113 9.81 -9.51 9.73
C GLY A 113 9.86 -9.27 11.25
N LYS A 114 10.56 -8.21 11.70
CA LYS A 114 10.80 -7.91 13.13
C LYS A 114 9.73 -7.01 13.75
N LEU A 115 8.85 -6.41 12.94
CA LEU A 115 7.83 -5.48 13.44
C LEU A 115 6.73 -6.22 14.22
N LEU A 116 6.48 -5.73 15.44
CA LEU A 116 5.40 -6.21 16.29
C LEU A 116 4.24 -5.22 16.31
N HIS A 117 3.02 -5.72 16.03
CA HIS A 117 1.80 -4.92 16.04
C HIS A 117 1.65 -4.05 17.30
N ARG A 118 1.82 -4.66 18.49
CA ARG A 118 1.71 -3.97 19.79
C ARG A 118 2.72 -2.84 19.98
N GLN A 119 3.93 -3.00 19.43
CA GLN A 119 4.99 -1.99 19.54
C GLN A 119 4.64 -0.79 18.67
N VAL A 120 4.21 -1.04 17.42
CA VAL A 120 3.77 0.03 16.50
C VAL A 120 2.64 0.85 17.10
N LEU A 121 1.65 0.20 17.72
CA LEU A 121 0.56 0.89 18.41
C LEU A 121 1.06 1.72 19.61
N ALA A 122 1.98 1.18 20.42
CA ALA A 122 2.54 1.88 21.58
C ALA A 122 3.35 3.14 21.17
N GLU A 123 3.90 3.14 19.96
CA GLU A 123 4.63 4.26 19.36
C GLU A 123 3.72 5.26 18.61
N GLY A 124 2.39 5.07 18.66
CA GLY A 124 1.42 5.97 18.03
C GLY A 124 1.11 5.67 16.56
N GLY A 125 1.57 4.53 16.03
CA GLY A 125 1.19 4.01 14.72
C GLY A 125 -0.19 3.33 14.71
N HIS A 126 -0.62 2.88 13.54
CA HIS A 126 -1.93 2.20 13.33
C HIS A 126 -1.83 0.69 13.26
N GLY A 127 -0.61 0.16 13.34
CA GLY A 127 -0.31 -1.25 13.48
C GLY A 127 0.65 -1.77 12.43
N ALA A 128 1.16 -2.97 12.68
CA ALA A 128 1.91 -3.77 11.73
C ALA A 128 1.26 -5.15 11.55
N TYR A 129 1.48 -5.72 10.37
CA TYR A 129 1.16 -7.09 10.01
C TYR A 129 2.40 -7.71 9.37
N ILE A 130 2.86 -8.84 9.88
CA ILE A 130 3.98 -9.60 9.31
C ILE A 130 3.50 -11.01 9.03
N ARG A 131 3.60 -11.44 7.78
CA ARG A 131 3.30 -12.81 7.33
C ARG A 131 4.57 -13.65 7.26
N LYS A 132 5.63 -13.07 6.68
CA LYS A 132 6.95 -13.69 6.52
C LYS A 132 8.01 -12.61 6.38
N ALA A 133 9.24 -12.93 6.77
CA ALA A 133 10.41 -12.14 6.42
C ALA A 133 10.79 -12.42 4.96
N ILE A 134 11.13 -11.37 4.20
CA ILE A 134 11.73 -11.51 2.87
C ILE A 134 13.26 -11.38 2.92
N GLY A 135 13.80 -10.84 4.02
CA GLY A 135 15.21 -10.53 4.21
C GLY A 135 15.58 -9.22 3.52
N PHE A 136 16.17 -8.27 4.25
CA PHE A 136 16.49 -6.95 3.68
C PHE A 136 17.51 -7.05 2.54
N ASP A 137 18.49 -7.93 2.66
CA ASP A 137 19.50 -8.18 1.61
C ASP A 137 18.91 -8.74 0.31
N ALA A 138 17.71 -9.32 0.36
CA ALA A 138 17.01 -9.85 -0.80
C ALA A 138 16.03 -8.85 -1.44
N VAL A 139 15.92 -7.62 -0.90
CA VAL A 139 15.07 -6.56 -1.45
C VAL A 139 15.72 -6.02 -2.72
N GLU A 140 15.04 -6.21 -3.86
CA GLU A 140 15.53 -5.80 -5.17
C GLU A 140 15.29 -4.30 -5.43
N ALA A 141 14.36 -3.68 -4.68
CA ALA A 141 13.97 -2.28 -4.85
C ALA A 141 13.19 -1.72 -3.68
N ILE A 142 13.31 -0.40 -3.49
CA ILE A 142 12.45 0.37 -2.60
C ILE A 142 11.89 1.56 -3.39
N VAL A 143 10.56 1.68 -3.46
CA VAL A 143 9.87 2.76 -4.19
C VAL A 143 8.99 3.56 -3.24
N ALA A 144 9.17 4.88 -3.22
CA ALA A 144 8.37 5.81 -2.45
C ALA A 144 7.46 6.66 -3.34
N THR A 145 6.17 6.67 -3.00
CA THR A 145 5.14 7.54 -3.57
C THR A 145 4.57 8.48 -2.51
N GLY A 146 3.62 9.30 -2.91
CA GLY A 146 2.88 10.20 -2.03
C GLY A 146 3.46 11.62 -1.96
N PRO A 147 2.65 12.61 -1.53
CA PRO A 147 3.03 14.02 -1.50
C PRO A 147 4.19 14.35 -0.54
N LYS A 148 4.44 13.50 0.47
CA LYS A 148 5.49 13.71 1.47
C LYS A 148 6.73 12.84 1.22
N ARG A 149 6.85 12.22 0.05
CA ARG A 149 7.99 11.32 -0.31
C ARG A 149 9.38 11.96 -0.20
N ARG A 150 9.49 13.30 -0.20
CA ARG A 150 10.77 13.97 0.09
C ARG A 150 11.32 13.68 1.48
N LEU A 151 10.52 13.12 2.40
CA LEU A 151 11.00 12.62 3.68
C LEU A 151 12.18 11.64 3.54
N VAL A 152 12.25 10.89 2.42
CA VAL A 152 13.32 9.93 2.13
C VAL A 152 14.37 10.43 1.13
N GLU A 153 14.38 11.73 0.79
CA GLU A 153 15.31 12.30 -0.21
C GLU A 153 16.79 12.15 0.16
N ASN A 154 17.10 12.20 1.47
CA ASN A 154 18.47 12.02 1.99
C ASN A 154 18.68 10.65 2.65
N SER A 155 17.87 9.66 2.27
CA SER A 155 17.99 8.33 2.86
C SER A 155 19.31 7.66 2.49
N LYS A 156 19.86 6.90 3.44
CA LYS A 156 20.97 5.97 3.23
C LYS A 156 20.53 4.72 2.47
N LEU A 157 19.22 4.43 2.44
CA LEU A 157 18.65 3.33 1.65
C LEU A 157 18.46 3.80 0.21
N PRO A 158 18.61 2.91 -0.80
CA PRO A 158 18.47 3.26 -2.21
C PRO A 158 16.98 3.39 -2.62
N VAL A 159 16.30 4.40 -2.07
CA VAL A 159 14.87 4.64 -2.32
C VAL A 159 14.68 5.42 -3.63
N MET A 160 13.89 4.87 -4.54
CA MET A 160 13.49 5.52 -5.78
C MET A 160 12.15 6.22 -5.63
N PHE A 161 11.95 7.35 -6.29
CA PHE A 161 10.64 8.01 -6.33
C PHE A 161 9.78 7.39 -7.42
N GLY A 162 8.62 6.85 -7.05
CA GLY A 162 7.68 6.24 -7.97
C GLY A 162 6.70 7.24 -8.59
N ALA A 163 6.25 6.99 -9.80
CA ALA A 163 5.14 7.67 -10.44
C ALA A 163 4.30 6.64 -11.22
N PRO A 164 3.57 5.75 -10.53
CA PRO A 164 2.69 4.78 -11.19
C PRO A 164 1.75 5.49 -12.17
N LEU A 165 1.62 4.94 -13.37
CA LEU A 165 0.86 5.54 -14.48
C LEU A 165 1.28 6.97 -14.87
N GLY A 166 2.48 7.40 -14.50
CA GLY A 166 3.04 8.72 -14.84
C GLY A 166 2.77 9.82 -13.82
N ASP A 167 1.99 9.58 -12.76
CA ASP A 167 1.72 10.58 -11.72
C ASP A 167 1.73 9.98 -10.31
N ASN A 168 2.66 10.44 -9.49
CA ASN A 168 2.79 10.10 -8.08
C ASN A 168 1.50 10.32 -7.27
N MET A 169 0.75 11.39 -7.58
CA MET A 169 -0.48 11.73 -6.87
C MET A 169 -1.66 10.82 -7.27
N MET A 170 -1.51 10.05 -8.36
CA MET A 170 -2.50 9.09 -8.83
C MET A 170 -2.25 7.67 -8.32
N THR A 171 -1.25 7.46 -7.47
CA THR A 171 -0.88 6.13 -6.96
C THR A 171 -2.07 5.35 -6.40
N GLY A 172 -2.85 5.93 -5.50
CA GLY A 172 -4.05 5.26 -4.96
C GLY A 172 -5.10 4.94 -6.03
N THR A 173 -5.32 5.85 -6.99
CA THR A 173 -6.24 5.63 -8.11
C THR A 173 -5.75 4.50 -9.02
N ALA A 174 -4.45 4.42 -9.30
CA ALA A 174 -3.84 3.36 -10.08
C ALA A 174 -4.08 1.98 -9.43
N GLY A 175 -3.88 1.89 -8.12
CA GLY A 175 -4.16 0.64 -7.39
C GLY A 175 -5.64 0.28 -7.36
N LEU A 176 -6.54 1.25 -7.15
CA LEU A 176 -7.99 0.99 -7.22
C LEU A 176 -8.39 0.46 -8.61
N LEU A 177 -7.89 1.10 -9.67
CA LEU A 177 -8.14 0.67 -11.05
C LEU A 177 -7.62 -0.74 -11.32
N GLU A 178 -6.40 -1.04 -10.88
CA GLU A 178 -5.80 -2.38 -11.03
C GLU A 178 -6.58 -3.44 -10.24
N ALA A 179 -7.00 -3.13 -9.01
CA ALA A 179 -7.82 -4.05 -8.22
C ALA A 179 -9.13 -4.40 -8.95
N ILE A 180 -9.80 -3.39 -9.53
CA ILE A 180 -11.02 -3.60 -10.34
C ILE A 180 -10.69 -4.43 -11.59
N LYS A 181 -9.58 -4.14 -12.26
CA LYS A 181 -9.11 -4.87 -13.44
C LYS A 181 -8.96 -6.36 -13.14
N ARG A 182 -8.22 -6.70 -12.07
CA ARG A 182 -8.02 -8.08 -11.60
C ARG A 182 -9.33 -8.77 -11.25
N ARG A 183 -10.20 -8.08 -10.49
CA ARG A 183 -11.50 -8.63 -10.06
C ARG A 183 -12.44 -8.94 -11.21
N LYS A 184 -12.38 -8.14 -12.28
CA LYS A 184 -13.21 -8.31 -13.48
C LYS A 184 -12.57 -9.14 -14.58
N GLY A 185 -11.30 -9.53 -14.43
CA GLY A 185 -10.55 -10.21 -15.49
C GLY A 185 -10.41 -9.36 -16.76
N LEU A 186 -10.24 -8.05 -16.62
CA LEU A 186 -10.10 -7.15 -17.77
C LEU A 186 -8.66 -7.17 -18.32
N GLU A 187 -8.53 -7.21 -19.64
CA GLU A 187 -7.24 -7.16 -20.32
C GLU A 187 -7.01 -5.77 -20.93
N PHE A 188 -6.29 -4.91 -20.22
CA PHE A 188 -5.67 -3.72 -20.81
C PHE A 188 -4.33 -3.44 -20.14
N SER A 189 -3.35 -3.00 -20.94
CA SER A 189 -2.05 -2.59 -20.44
C SER A 189 -2.13 -1.13 -19.98
N PRO A 190 -1.82 -0.82 -18.71
CA PRO A 190 -1.69 0.57 -18.27
C PRO A 190 -0.49 1.29 -18.89
N TYR A 191 0.44 0.53 -19.48
CA TYR A 191 1.63 1.01 -20.17
C TYR A 191 1.48 0.63 -21.64
N LEU A 192 1.12 1.61 -22.47
CA LEU A 192 1.07 1.49 -23.93
C LEU A 192 2.43 1.03 -24.49
#